data_AF-A0A367LWQ6-F1
#
_entry.id   AF-A0A367LWQ6-F1
#
_cell.length_a   1.000
_cell.length_b   1.000
_cell.length_c   1.000
_cell.angle_alpha   90.00
_cell.angle_beta   90.00
_cell.angle_gamma   90.00
#
_symmetry.space_group_name_H-M   'P 1'
#
loop_
_entity.id
_entity.type
_entity.pdbx_description
1 polymer ?
#
loop_
_entity_poly.entity_id
_entity_poly.type
_entity_poly.pdbx_seq_one_letter_code
_entity_poly.pdbx_strand_id
1 'polypeptide(L)'
;AMVIGTVIAVFLGMADFSKVTEGPLVAFPTPFHFGMPTFQVAAIISMCIVIMVTLVETSADILAVGEIIDTKVDSRRLGNGLRADMFSSMLAPIFGSFTQSAFAQNVGLVAVTGIKSRYVVAT
;
A
#
# COMPACT_ATOMS: atom_id res chain seq x y z
N ALA A 1 2.51 -12.32 -15.91
CA ALA A 1 3.37 -11.61 -16.89
C ALA A 1 4.77 -11.35 -16.35
N MET A 2 4.94 -10.67 -15.19
CA MET A 2 6.27 -10.33 -14.66
C MET A 2 7.24 -11.53 -14.57
N VAL A 3 6.83 -12.64 -13.95
CA VAL A 3 7.68 -13.85 -13.84
C VAL A 3 8.15 -14.35 -15.21
N ILE A 4 7.23 -14.49 -16.16
CA ILE A 4 7.54 -14.94 -17.52
C ILE A 4 8.48 -13.95 -18.22
N GLY A 5 8.21 -12.64 -18.07
CA GLY A 5 9.05 -11.58 -18.63
C GLY A 5 10.47 -11.59 -18.05
N THR A 6 10.61 -11.79 -16.74
CA THR A 6 11.91 -11.92 -16.08
C THR A 6 12.65 -13.15 -16.59
N VAL A 7 11.99 -14.31 -16.71
CA VAL A 7 12.61 -15.54 -17.25
C VAL A 7 13.13 -15.32 -18.67
N ILE A 8 12.33 -14.69 -19.54
CA ILE A 8 12.76 -14.33 -20.90
C ILE A 8 13.96 -13.38 -20.86
N ALA A 9 13.93 -12.36 -20.00
CA ALA A 9 15.04 -11.41 -19.85
C ALA A 9 16.35 -12.08 -19.40
N VAL A 10 16.27 -13.13 -18.57
CA VAL A 10 17.45 -13.95 -18.21
C VAL A 10 18.03 -14.62 -19.46
N PHE A 11 17.21 -15.28 -20.26
CA PHE A 11 17.67 -15.96 -21.48
C PHE A 11 18.21 -15.00 -22.54
N LEU A 12 17.72 -13.76 -22.57
CA LEU A 12 18.23 -12.69 -23.44
C LEU A 12 19.48 -11.99 -22.89
N GLY A 13 19.99 -12.37 -21.71
CA GLY A 13 21.16 -11.75 -21.09
C GLY A 13 20.92 -10.32 -20.59
N MET A 14 19.66 -9.92 -20.41
CA MET A 14 19.26 -8.58 -19.95
C MET A 14 19.13 -8.48 -18.43
N ALA A 15 19.22 -9.60 -17.71
CA ALA A 15 19.14 -9.65 -16.26
C ALA A 15 20.54 -9.82 -15.64
N ASP A 16 20.88 -8.95 -14.70
CA ASP A 16 22.11 -9.02 -13.90
C ASP A 16 21.80 -9.45 -12.46
N PHE A 17 22.37 -10.58 -12.06
CA PHE A 17 22.22 -11.15 -10.72
C PHE A 17 23.51 -11.09 -9.89
N SER A 18 24.55 -10.39 -10.36
CA SER A 18 25.86 -10.31 -9.69
C SER A 18 25.76 -9.86 -8.22
N LYS A 19 24.80 -8.99 -7.89
CA LYS A 19 24.57 -8.46 -6.55
C LYS A 19 23.56 -9.22 -5.70
N VAL A 20 22.97 -10.31 -6.20
CA VAL A 20 21.88 -11.00 -5.48
C VAL A 20 22.36 -11.61 -4.15
N THR A 21 23.65 -11.93 -4.06
CA THR A 21 24.29 -12.43 -2.83
C THR A 21 24.96 -11.33 -2.02
N GLU A 22 24.95 -10.08 -2.50
CA GLU A 22 25.53 -8.92 -1.81
C GLU A 22 24.46 -8.31 -0.88
N GLY A 23 24.39 -8.83 0.34
CA GLY A 23 23.50 -8.28 1.37
C GLY A 23 23.23 -9.25 2.50
N PRO A 24 22.70 -8.78 3.63
CA PRO A 24 22.28 -9.66 4.70
C PRO A 24 21.05 -10.46 4.27
N LEU A 25 21.00 -11.75 4.65
CA LEU A 25 19.84 -12.61 4.40
C LEU A 25 18.56 -12.08 5.09
N VAL A 26 18.72 -11.32 6.18
CA VAL A 26 17.64 -10.69 6.93
C VAL A 26 17.98 -9.21 7.14
N ALA A 27 17.06 -8.33 6.77
CA ALA A 27 17.18 -6.90 6.97
C ALA A 27 16.03 -6.39 7.85
N PHE A 28 16.36 -5.64 8.89
CA PHE A 28 15.37 -4.94 9.71
C PHE A 28 15.17 -3.52 9.20
N PRO A 29 13.94 -2.99 9.20
CA PRO A 29 13.69 -1.62 8.80
C PRO A 29 14.32 -0.68 9.84
N THR A 30 15.26 0.15 9.40
CA THR A 30 15.90 1.14 10.26
C THR A 30 15.00 2.38 10.36
N PRO A 31 14.52 2.75 11.57
CA PRO A 31 13.78 3.98 11.73
C PRO A 31 14.60 5.19 11.28
N PHE A 32 13.96 6.13 10.58
CA PHE A 32 14.55 7.35 10.06
C PHE A 32 15.78 7.11 9.17
N HIS A 33 15.75 6.06 8.35
CA HIS A 33 16.82 5.72 7.40
C HIS A 33 17.28 6.92 6.54
N PHE A 34 16.31 7.75 6.12
CA PHE A 34 16.54 8.94 5.28
C PHE A 34 16.81 10.22 6.09
N GLY A 35 16.98 10.11 7.40
CA GLY A 35 17.18 11.24 8.30
C GLY A 35 15.93 11.67 9.06
N MET A 36 16.07 12.74 9.83
CA MET A 36 15.00 13.29 10.67
C MET A 36 13.95 14.03 9.84
N PRO A 37 12.67 14.09 10.29
CA PRO A 37 11.63 14.82 9.59
C PRO A 37 11.98 16.30 9.38
N THR A 38 11.91 16.77 8.14
CA THR A 38 12.07 18.18 7.78
C THR A 38 10.73 18.77 7.41
N PHE A 39 10.40 19.95 7.95
CA PHE A 39 9.12 20.60 7.71
C PHE A 39 9.27 21.72 6.69
N GLN A 40 8.89 21.43 5.44
CA GLN A 40 8.86 22.42 4.37
C GLN A 40 7.42 22.74 4.00
N VAL A 41 7.01 24.01 4.17
CA VAL A 41 5.62 24.45 3.98
C VAL A 41 5.08 24.08 2.59
N ALA A 42 5.88 24.29 1.54
CA ALA A 42 5.48 23.94 0.17
C ALA A 42 5.21 22.43 0.02
N ALA A 43 6.10 21.58 0.53
CA ALA A 43 5.93 20.13 0.48
C ALA A 43 4.72 19.67 1.31
N ILE A 44 4.48 20.27 2.48
CA ILE A 44 3.31 19.97 3.32
C ILE A 44 2.02 20.28 2.57
N ILE A 45 1.92 21.46 1.94
CA ILE A 45 0.74 21.85 1.16
C ILE A 45 0.52 20.87 0.00
N SER A 46 1.58 20.52 -0.75
CA SER A 46 1.50 19.52 -1.81
C SER A 46 1.00 18.17 -1.29
N MET A 47 1.49 17.72 -0.14
CA MET A 47 1.09 16.44 0.43
C MET A 47 -0.34 16.45 1.00
N CYS A 48 -0.84 17.58 1.48
CA CYS A 48 -2.25 17.73 1.82
C CYS A 48 -3.16 17.45 0.61
N ILE A 49 -2.78 17.89 -0.59
CA ILE A 49 -3.54 17.61 -1.82
C ILE A 49 -3.52 16.11 -2.14
N VAL A 50 -2.35 15.48 -2.08
CA VAL A 50 -2.20 14.03 -2.28
C VAL A 50 -3.08 13.25 -1.30
N ILE A 51 -3.03 13.60 0.00
CA ILE A 51 -3.82 12.93 1.04
C ILE A 51 -5.32 13.11 0.79
N MET A 52 -5.78 14.27 0.32
CA MET A 52 -7.20 14.45 -0.03
C MET A 52 -7.64 13.48 -1.14
N VAL A 53 -6.82 13.29 -2.17
CA VAL A 53 -7.11 12.33 -3.25
C VAL A 53 -7.14 10.90 -2.70
N THR A 54 -6.14 10.54 -1.89
CA THR A 54 -6.05 9.23 -1.25
C THR A 54 -7.26 8.93 -0.35
N LEU A 55 -7.73 9.90 0.43
CA LEU A 55 -8.92 9.73 1.27
C LEU A 55 -10.19 9.48 0.45
N VAL A 56 -10.33 10.12 -0.71
CA VAL A 56 -11.45 9.89 -1.63
C VAL A 56 -11.37 8.50 -2.24
N GLU A 57 -10.18 8.09 -2.69
CA GLU A 57 -9.90 6.75 -3.22
C GLU A 57 -10.21 5.65 -2.20
N THR A 58 -9.62 5.73 -1.00
CA THR A 58 -9.88 4.78 0.10
C THR A 58 -11.36 4.74 0.48
N SER A 59 -12.06 5.89 0.42
CA SER A 59 -13.51 5.90 0.69
C SER A 59 -14.29 5.13 -0.36
N ALA A 60 -13.97 5.29 -1.64
CA ALA A 60 -14.58 4.54 -2.73
C ALA A 60 -14.32 3.04 -2.59
N ASP A 61 -13.09 2.64 -2.26
CA ASP A 61 -12.71 1.25 -2.04
C ASP A 61 -13.47 0.60 -0.87
N ILE A 62 -13.57 1.29 0.27
CA ILE A 62 -14.32 0.78 1.44
C ILE A 62 -15.79 0.58 1.10
N LEU A 63 -16.40 1.52 0.38
CA LEU A 63 -17.79 1.42 -0.05
C LEU A 63 -18.00 0.30 -1.07
N ALA A 64 -17.10 0.18 -2.05
CA ALA A 64 -17.15 -0.86 -3.07
C ALA A 64 -17.01 -2.26 -2.46
N VAL A 65 -16.05 -2.46 -1.56
CA VAL A 65 -15.93 -3.72 -0.80
C VAL A 65 -17.21 -3.99 -0.01
N GLY A 66 -17.77 -2.96 0.62
CA GLY A 66 -19.03 -3.03 1.35
C GLY A 66 -20.18 -3.60 0.50
N GLU A 67 -20.32 -3.09 -0.72
CA GLU A 67 -21.30 -3.54 -1.70
C GLU A 67 -21.03 -4.98 -2.17
N ILE A 68 -19.79 -5.32 -2.52
CA ILE A 68 -19.40 -6.68 -2.96
C ILE A 68 -19.71 -7.75 -1.89
N ILE A 69 -19.50 -7.40 -0.61
CA ILE A 69 -19.74 -8.32 0.50
C ILE A 69 -21.13 -8.21 1.12
N ASP A 70 -22.00 -7.37 0.54
CA ASP A 70 -23.37 -7.11 0.98
C ASP A 70 -23.45 -6.70 2.47
N THR A 71 -22.55 -5.79 2.88
CA THR A 71 -22.56 -5.21 4.22
C THR A 71 -22.80 -3.71 4.15
N LYS A 72 -23.64 -3.21 5.06
CA LYS A 72 -23.79 -1.77 5.23
C LYS A 72 -22.49 -1.16 5.76
N VAL A 73 -22.04 -0.10 5.09
CA VAL A 73 -20.95 0.77 5.55
C VAL A 73 -21.58 2.09 6.01
N ASP A 74 -21.58 2.32 7.32
CA ASP A 74 -22.02 3.58 7.91
C ASP A 74 -20.85 4.57 8.02
N SER A 75 -21.15 5.84 8.33
CA SER A 75 -20.13 6.88 8.47
C SER A 75 -19.09 6.56 9.54
N ARG A 76 -19.47 5.77 10.57
CA ARG A 76 -18.55 5.33 11.61
C ARG A 76 -17.56 4.30 11.09
N ARG A 77 -18.02 3.29 10.34
CA ARG A 77 -17.14 2.28 9.74
C ARG A 77 -16.22 2.88 8.69
N LEU A 78 -16.73 3.80 7.87
CA LEU A 78 -15.92 4.56 6.91
C LEU A 78 -14.86 5.39 7.64
N GLY A 79 -15.24 6.16 8.67
CA GLY A 79 -14.32 6.96 9.46
C GLY A 79 -13.26 6.12 10.19
N ASN A 80 -13.61 4.93 10.68
CA ASN A 80 -12.65 4.00 11.29
C ASN A 80 -11.64 3.47 10.25
N GLY A 81 -12.12 3.13 9.05
CA GLY A 81 -11.25 2.68 7.95
C GLY A 81 -10.26 3.77 7.52
N LEU A 82 -10.74 5.00 7.30
CA LEU A 82 -9.89 6.13 6.95
C LEU A 82 -8.87 6.47 8.05
N ARG A 83 -9.26 6.36 9.33
CA ARG A 83 -8.32 6.56 10.45
C ARG A 83 -7.23 5.50 10.48
N ALA A 84 -7.58 4.23 10.23
CA ALA A 84 -6.60 3.15 10.17
C ALA A 84 -5.62 3.35 9.00
N ASP A 85 -6.12 3.74 7.83
CA ASP A 85 -5.33 4.05 6.64
C ASP A 85 -4.35 5.21 6.91
N MET A 86 -4.86 6.35 7.39
CA MET A 86 -4.03 7.51 7.68
C MET A 86 -3.04 7.29 8.83
N PHE A 87 -3.40 6.48 9.82
CA PHE A 87 -2.47 6.10 10.88
C PHE A 87 -1.30 5.28 10.33
N SER A 88 -1.58 4.30 9.46
CA SER A 88 -0.54 3.54 8.76
C SER A 88 0.35 4.44 7.92
N SER A 89 -0.25 5.35 7.15
CA SER A 89 0.46 6.30 6.28
C SER A 89 1.31 7.32 7.03
N MET A 90 0.93 7.68 8.26
CA MET A 90 1.73 8.54 9.12
C MET A 90 2.96 7.82 9.67
N LEU A 91 2.87 6.51 9.92
CA LEU A 91 3.97 5.69 10.42
C LEU A 91 4.92 5.20 9.33
N ALA A 92 4.43 4.97 8.12
CA ALA A 92 5.22 4.42 7.01
C ALA A 92 6.54 5.19 6.71
N PRO A 93 6.57 6.54 6.71
CA PRO A 93 7.80 7.31 6.52
C PRO A 93 8.87 7.11 7.59
N ILE A 94 8.47 6.75 8.82
CA ILE A 94 9.41 6.44 9.90
C ILE A 94 10.30 5.26 9.50
N PHE A 95 9.77 4.29 8.76
CA PHE A 95 10.51 3.12 8.31
C PHE A 95 11.05 3.26 6.87
N GLY A 96 11.09 4.48 6.34
CA GLY A 96 11.61 4.75 4.99
C GLY A 96 10.65 4.40 3.86
N SER A 97 9.35 4.27 4.15
CA SER A 97 8.31 4.05 3.13
C SER A 97 7.56 5.35 2.81
N PHE A 98 6.77 5.34 1.75
CA PHE A 98 5.89 6.45 1.38
C PHE A 98 4.51 6.31 2.05
N THR A 99 3.68 7.35 1.95
CA THR A 99 2.28 7.28 2.39
C THR A 99 1.58 6.11 1.71
N GLN A 100 0.85 5.31 2.48
CA GLN A 100 0.14 4.13 2.00
C GLN A 100 -1.34 4.48 1.69
N SER A 101 -2.02 3.59 0.97
CA SER A 101 -3.45 3.67 0.65
C SER A 101 -4.05 2.27 0.59
N ALA A 102 -5.39 2.18 0.61
CA ALA A 102 -6.10 0.97 0.24
C ALA A 102 -5.74 0.55 -1.21
N PHE A 103 -5.56 -0.75 -1.41
CA PHE A 103 -5.14 -1.29 -2.70
C PHE A 103 -6.37 -1.73 -3.50
N ALA A 104 -6.82 -0.90 -4.44
CA ALA A 104 -7.99 -1.15 -5.27
C ALA A 104 -7.97 -2.51 -6.00
N GLN A 105 -6.78 -3.04 -6.30
CA GLN A 105 -6.62 -4.37 -6.88
C GLN A 105 -7.14 -5.49 -5.96
N ASN A 106 -7.03 -5.32 -4.63
CA ASN A 106 -7.56 -6.29 -3.68
C ASN A 106 -9.10 -6.27 -3.68
N VAL A 107 -9.71 -5.11 -3.89
CA VAL A 107 -11.17 -4.97 -4.05
C VAL A 107 -11.64 -5.76 -5.26
N GLY A 108 -10.96 -5.58 -6.40
CA GLY A 108 -11.24 -6.33 -7.62
C GLY A 108 -11.07 -7.86 -7.44
N LEU A 109 -10.06 -8.29 -6.69
CA LEU A 109 -9.85 -9.70 -6.40
C LEU A 109 -11.00 -10.30 -5.58
N VAL A 110 -11.49 -9.59 -4.56
CA VAL A 110 -12.66 -10.05 -3.77
C VAL A 110 -13.91 -10.14 -4.66
N ALA A 111 -14.11 -9.18 -5.57
CA ALA A 111 -15.23 -9.20 -6.51
C ALA A 111 -15.21 -10.42 -7.45
N VAL A 112 -14.03 -10.80 -7.95
CA VAL A 112 -13.88 -11.92 -8.90
C VAL A 112 -13.87 -13.27 -8.20
N THR A 113 -13.17 -13.38 -7.06
CA THR A 113 -13.00 -14.66 -6.35
C THR A 113 -14.15 -15.00 -5.44
N GLY A 114 -14.92 -14.01 -4.99
CA GLY A 114 -15.98 -14.18 -3.99
C GLY A 114 -15.48 -14.55 -2.59
N ILE A 115 -14.16 -14.56 -2.35
CA ILE A 115 -13.58 -14.87 -1.05
C ILE A 115 -13.63 -13.61 -0.17
N LYS A 116 -14.56 -13.60 0.80
CA LYS A 116 -14.85 -12.44 1.66
C LYS A 116 -14.19 -12.50 3.04
N SER A 117 -13.41 -13.56 3.31
CA SER A 117 -12.81 -13.81 4.62
C SER A 117 -11.65 -12.86 4.89
N ARG A 118 -11.73 -12.09 5.99
CA ARG A 118 -10.64 -11.21 6.45
C ARG A 118 -9.34 -11.97 6.79
N TYR A 119 -9.44 -13.27 7.09
CA TYR A 119 -8.29 -14.10 7.46
C TYR A 119 -7.29 -14.31 6.32
N VAL A 120 -7.73 -14.11 5.07
CA VAL A 120 -6.86 -14.19 3.88
C VAL A 120 -5.82 -13.07 3.86
N VAL A 121 -6.10 -11.94 4.53
CA VAL A 121 -5.23 -10.76 4.59
C VAL A 121 -4.62 -10.57 5.99
N ALA A 122 -5.34 -10.95 7.05
CA ALA A 122 -4.93 -10.71 8.44
C ALA A 122 -4.02 -11.81 9.04
N THR A 123 -3.76 -12.89 8.31
CA THR A 123 -2.90 -14.02 8.73
C THR A 123 -1.67 -14.07 7.85
#